data_AF-A0A848Y0I6-F1
#
_entry.id   AF-A0A848Y0I6-F1
#
_cell.length_a   1.000
_cell.length_b   1.000
_cell.length_c   1.000
_cell.angle_alpha   90.00
_cell.angle_beta   90.00
_cell.angle_gamma   90.00
#
_symmetry.space_group_name_H-M   'P 1'
#
loop_
_entity.id
_entity.type
_entity.pdbx_description
1 polymer ?
#
loop_
_entity_poly.entity_id
_entity_poly.type
_entity_poly.pdbx_seq_one_letter_code
_entity_poly.pdbx_strand_id
1 'polypeptide(L)'
;MPRLLLWILLVGGLLACGPDATGSVETPDAPLAQAAMAEADTSRFDGIPSGAEVVAERLPTIAASLGDDPAGIALLQAFARRALYPQTIQTPDHLAEVFALRDSVIAHLDPRVEDYFYTREDFDAQMRFVEEAETAGLEPLQAEGFILGVAEGVLLPEQVDALGTPDFRRYTQFRAALARSRSGEYPYSTMEPLRQVVLHGEALRRDHSDSRYAAAIREEFERALLTFMSLHRAGDAGEQSWFVGPATTEFYPWASDDAAHRAFIKENTDSQYHRIVEALLELPSDASGASLDALVIDTGSEEAMRQVVLDHLDRNHDVLSVLRMPGDEGSPYAAVYRYFPTGDARVQEAIRSAEWIGLDPQVVTMLRPDPFGDIEN
;
A
#
# COMPACT_ATOMS: atom_id res chain seq x y z
N MET A 1 0.61 -12.63 27.40
CA MET A 1 -0.10 -11.59 26.64
C MET A 1 -0.15 -12.03 25.19
N PRO A 2 -1.32 -12.32 24.60
CA PRO A 2 -1.42 -12.73 23.22
C PRO A 2 -1.49 -11.48 22.33
N ARG A 3 -0.36 -11.07 21.74
CA ARG A 3 -0.29 -9.97 20.75
C ARG A 3 0.15 -10.43 19.36
N LEU A 4 0.35 -11.74 19.17
CA LEU A 4 0.74 -12.32 17.87
C LEU A 4 -0.40 -12.33 16.81
N LEU A 5 -1.65 -12.03 17.19
CA LEU A 5 -2.77 -11.96 16.25
C LEU A 5 -2.89 -10.62 15.52
N LEU A 6 -2.26 -9.55 16.03
CA LEU A 6 -2.37 -8.18 15.49
C LEU A 6 -1.70 -8.06 14.10
N TRP A 7 -0.64 -8.83 13.87
CA TRP A 7 0.10 -8.85 12.61
C TRP A 7 -0.42 -9.83 11.57
N ILE A 8 -1.13 -10.89 11.98
CA ILE A 8 -1.76 -11.83 11.04
C ILE A 8 -2.94 -11.15 10.31
N LEU A 9 -3.40 -9.97 10.71
CA LEU A 9 -4.37 -9.20 9.90
C LEU A 9 -3.70 -8.10 9.05
N LEU A 10 -2.62 -7.48 9.54
CA LEU A 10 -1.79 -6.54 8.77
C LEU A 10 -0.97 -7.21 7.64
N VAL A 11 -0.58 -8.48 7.83
CA VAL A 11 0.20 -9.31 6.89
C VAL A 11 -0.51 -10.61 6.51
N GLY A 12 -1.51 -11.11 7.23
CA GLY A 12 -2.18 -12.39 6.88
C GLY A 12 -3.41 -12.26 5.97
N GLY A 13 -3.86 -11.05 5.63
CA GLY A 13 -4.56 -10.80 4.36
C GLY A 13 -3.70 -11.11 3.11
N LEU A 14 -2.45 -11.52 3.33
CA LEU A 14 -1.43 -11.87 2.34
C LEU A 14 -1.16 -13.39 2.28
N LEU A 15 -1.89 -14.25 3.04
CA LEU A 15 -1.67 -15.71 3.04
C LEU A 15 -2.91 -16.63 3.10
N ALA A 16 -4.15 -16.12 2.96
CA ALA A 16 -5.34 -16.98 2.88
C ALA A 16 -5.65 -17.44 1.44
N CYS A 17 -4.74 -18.18 0.81
CA CYS A 17 -5.08 -19.06 -0.31
C CYS A 17 -5.46 -20.42 0.29
N GLY A 18 -6.70 -20.86 0.04
CA GLY A 18 -7.19 -22.16 0.46
C GLY A 18 -6.30 -23.31 -0.07
N PRO A 19 -6.27 -24.45 0.64
CA PRO A 19 -5.58 -25.64 0.17
C PRO A 19 -6.43 -26.27 -0.94
N ASP A 20 -6.24 -25.85 -2.19
CA ASP A 20 -6.49 -26.62 -3.43
C ASP A 20 -6.57 -25.69 -4.64
N ALA A 21 -5.41 -25.13 -5.04
CA ALA A 21 -5.22 -24.60 -6.39
C ALA A 21 -3.77 -24.87 -6.81
N THR A 22 -3.53 -26.08 -7.32
CA THR A 22 -2.29 -26.45 -8.01
C THR A 22 -2.26 -25.81 -9.40
N GLY A 23 -2.23 -24.48 -9.44
CA GLY A 23 -1.82 -23.70 -10.59
C GLY A 23 -0.51 -23.05 -10.24
N SER A 24 0.61 -23.65 -10.67
CA SER A 24 1.92 -23.03 -10.61
C SER A 24 1.89 -21.71 -11.37
N VAL A 25 1.72 -20.61 -10.63
CA VAL A 25 2.22 -19.32 -11.11
C VAL A 25 3.72 -19.51 -11.15
N GLU A 26 4.28 -19.63 -12.35
CA GLU A 26 5.69 -19.36 -12.56
C GLU A 26 5.93 -17.96 -11.99
N THR A 27 6.41 -17.87 -10.74
CA THR A 27 7.44 -16.88 -10.43
C THR A 27 8.38 -16.94 -11.61
N PRO A 28 8.66 -15.82 -12.31
CA PRO A 28 9.66 -15.88 -13.35
C PRO A 28 10.87 -16.53 -12.72
N ASP A 29 11.19 -17.74 -13.19
CA ASP A 29 12.39 -18.46 -12.85
C ASP A 29 13.52 -17.54 -13.29
N ALA A 30 13.93 -16.69 -12.38
CA ALA A 30 15.02 -15.77 -12.57
C ALA A 30 16.18 -16.33 -11.75
N PRO A 31 17.11 -17.05 -12.39
CA PRO A 31 18.42 -17.36 -11.82
C PRO A 31 19.25 -16.07 -11.67
N LEU A 32 18.75 -15.08 -10.92
CA LEU A 32 19.41 -13.79 -10.66
C LEU A 32 20.18 -13.77 -9.32
N ALA A 33 19.95 -14.76 -8.44
CA ALA A 33 20.76 -14.93 -7.23
C ALA A 33 22.06 -15.74 -7.45
N GLN A 34 22.24 -16.34 -8.64
CA GLN A 34 23.45 -17.09 -9.03
C GLN A 34 24.19 -16.51 -10.24
N ALA A 35 23.88 -15.28 -10.64
CA ALA A 35 24.86 -14.49 -11.36
C ALA A 35 25.86 -13.98 -10.31
N ALA A 36 26.93 -14.75 -10.10
CA ALA A 36 28.21 -14.10 -9.86
C ALA A 36 28.38 -13.08 -11.00
N MET A 37 27.98 -11.84 -10.75
CA MET A 37 28.21 -10.71 -11.64
C MET A 37 29.72 -10.58 -11.70
N ALA A 38 30.33 -11.25 -12.68
CA ALA A 38 31.61 -10.84 -13.19
C ALA A 38 31.38 -9.39 -13.62
N GLU A 39 31.80 -8.45 -12.77
CA GLU A 39 31.79 -7.02 -13.06
C GLU A 39 32.60 -6.82 -14.33
N ALA A 40 31.93 -6.84 -15.48
CA ALA A 40 32.59 -6.70 -16.78
C ALA A 40 33.26 -5.31 -16.92
N ASP A 41 32.81 -4.35 -16.10
CA ASP A 41 33.39 -3.04 -15.94
C ASP A 41 33.60 -2.70 -14.45
N THR A 42 34.76 -3.08 -13.93
CA THR A 42 35.21 -2.69 -12.57
C THR A 42 35.73 -1.25 -12.52
N SER A 43 36.01 -0.63 -13.67
CA SER A 43 36.70 0.67 -13.74
C SER A 43 35.87 1.82 -13.16
N ARG A 44 34.53 1.70 -13.19
CA ARG A 44 33.62 2.66 -12.53
C ARG A 44 33.79 2.71 -11.00
N PHE A 45 34.46 1.74 -10.39
CA PHE A 45 34.72 1.70 -8.95
C PHE A 45 36.14 2.12 -8.58
N ASP A 46 36.93 2.63 -9.52
CA ASP A 46 38.27 3.13 -9.24
C ASP A 46 38.22 4.29 -8.24
N GLY A 47 38.93 4.15 -7.12
CA GLY A 47 38.93 5.13 -6.03
C GLY A 47 37.70 5.09 -5.12
N ILE A 48 36.77 4.16 -5.33
CA ILE A 48 35.60 3.96 -4.46
C ILE A 48 35.96 2.93 -3.37
N PRO A 49 35.72 3.23 -2.08
CA PRO A 49 35.92 2.29 -0.99
C PRO A 49 35.23 0.95 -1.23
N SER A 50 35.71 -0.11 -0.59
CA SER A 50 35.06 -1.41 -0.63
C SER A 50 33.67 -1.34 0.00
N GLY A 51 32.76 -2.22 -0.41
CA GLY A 51 31.40 -2.25 0.17
C GLY A 51 31.40 -2.44 1.69
N ALA A 52 32.35 -3.22 2.21
CA ALA A 52 32.53 -3.40 3.65
C ALA A 52 32.90 -2.10 4.38
N GLU A 53 33.83 -1.30 3.82
CA GLU A 53 34.19 0.00 4.38
C GLU A 53 33.01 0.98 4.33
N VAL A 54 32.29 1.03 3.21
CA VAL A 54 31.10 1.89 3.06
C VAL A 54 30.02 1.54 4.08
N VAL A 55 29.72 0.24 4.26
CA VAL A 55 28.72 -0.22 5.23
C VAL A 55 29.15 0.10 6.66
N ALA A 56 30.41 -0.17 7.02
CA ALA A 56 30.92 0.11 8.36
C ALA A 56 30.88 1.60 8.71
N GLU A 57 31.09 2.48 7.73
CA GLU A 57 31.07 3.93 7.93
C GLU A 57 29.65 4.51 7.89
N ARG A 58 28.82 4.07 6.94
CA ARG A 58 27.57 4.77 6.59
C ARG A 58 26.30 4.03 6.95
N LEU A 59 26.33 2.70 7.08
CA LEU A 59 25.16 1.87 7.37
C LEU A 59 25.41 0.86 8.52
N PRO A 60 26.07 1.25 9.64
CA PRO A 60 26.43 0.30 10.68
C PRO A 60 25.22 -0.31 11.41
N THR A 61 24.12 0.43 11.55
CA THR A 61 22.91 -0.03 12.24
C THR A 61 22.10 -0.99 11.36
N ILE A 62 21.98 -0.70 10.06
CA ILE A 62 21.38 -1.63 9.09
C ILE A 62 22.19 -2.94 9.01
N ALA A 63 23.52 -2.85 9.01
CA ALA A 63 24.36 -4.05 9.04
C ALA A 63 24.14 -4.86 10.31
N ALA A 64 23.99 -4.20 11.46
CA ALA A 64 23.74 -4.85 12.73
C ALA A 64 22.37 -5.56 12.78
N SER A 65 21.33 -5.02 12.14
CA SER A 65 20.00 -5.66 12.10
C SER A 65 19.93 -6.88 11.20
N LEU A 66 20.87 -7.04 10.25
CA LEU A 66 21.03 -8.29 9.50
C LEU A 66 21.61 -9.43 10.35
N GLY A 67 22.28 -9.12 11.45
CA GLY A 67 22.80 -10.11 12.40
C GLY A 67 23.70 -11.15 11.73
N ASP A 68 23.38 -12.44 11.91
CA ASP A 68 24.12 -13.58 11.36
C ASP A 68 23.68 -13.96 9.93
N ASP A 69 23.21 -13.00 9.12
CA ASP A 69 22.87 -13.22 7.70
C ASP A 69 24.03 -12.81 6.76
N PRO A 70 24.98 -13.71 6.46
CA PRO A 70 26.12 -13.38 5.61
C PRO A 70 25.72 -13.05 4.17
N ALA A 71 24.60 -13.61 3.68
CA ALA A 71 24.11 -13.32 2.33
C ALA A 71 23.53 -11.90 2.26
N GLY A 72 22.69 -11.54 3.24
CA GLY A 72 22.17 -10.19 3.39
C GLY A 72 23.28 -9.15 3.55
N ILE A 73 24.32 -9.44 4.34
CA ILE A 73 25.47 -8.55 4.52
C ILE A 73 26.24 -8.36 3.20
N ALA A 74 26.47 -9.43 2.44
CA ALA A 74 27.16 -9.33 1.14
C ALA A 74 26.35 -8.49 0.14
N LEU A 75 25.03 -8.67 0.09
CA LEU A 75 24.11 -7.87 -0.71
C LEU A 75 24.14 -6.39 -0.29
N LEU A 76 24.09 -6.12 1.02
CA LEU A 76 24.17 -4.76 1.57
C LEU A 76 25.49 -4.07 1.18
N GLN A 77 26.61 -4.78 1.25
CA GLN A 77 27.91 -4.24 0.84
C GLN A 77 27.96 -3.93 -0.65
N ALA A 78 27.44 -4.83 -1.50
CA ALA A 78 27.39 -4.62 -2.95
C ALA A 78 26.48 -3.44 -3.31
N PHE A 79 25.32 -3.36 -2.67
CA PHE A 79 24.34 -2.27 -2.81
C PHE A 79 24.93 -0.94 -2.37
N ALA A 80 25.41 -0.85 -1.13
CA ALA A 80 25.91 0.40 -0.53
C ALA A 80 27.04 1.01 -1.35
N ARG A 81 27.97 0.20 -1.86
CA ARG A 81 29.06 0.67 -2.72
C ARG A 81 28.57 1.37 -3.98
N ARG A 82 27.47 0.89 -4.57
CA ARG A 82 26.91 1.43 -5.82
C ARG A 82 25.95 2.58 -5.56
N ALA A 83 25.04 2.39 -4.61
CA ALA A 83 23.98 3.35 -4.28
C ALA A 83 24.51 4.59 -3.58
N LEU A 84 25.50 4.46 -2.69
CA LEU A 84 26.02 5.60 -1.91
C LEU A 84 27.16 6.35 -2.61
N TYR A 85 27.52 5.94 -3.83
CA TYR A 85 28.48 6.60 -4.70
C TYR A 85 27.86 6.79 -6.10
N PRO A 86 27.00 7.80 -6.27
CA PRO A 86 26.19 7.96 -7.48
C PRO A 86 27.00 8.10 -8.78
N GLN A 87 28.26 8.52 -8.71
CA GLN A 87 29.18 8.59 -9.87
C GLN A 87 29.46 7.23 -10.53
N THR A 88 29.18 6.12 -9.83
CA THR A 88 29.28 4.76 -10.36
C THR A 88 28.10 4.41 -11.29
N ILE A 89 27.02 5.20 -11.25
CA ILE A 89 25.78 4.97 -11.99
C ILE A 89 25.77 5.88 -13.21
N GLN A 90 26.13 5.31 -14.36
CA GLN A 90 26.40 6.07 -15.60
C GLN A 90 25.45 5.68 -16.73
N THR A 91 24.75 4.56 -16.58
CA THR A 91 23.87 3.99 -17.62
C THR A 91 22.55 3.54 -16.99
N PRO A 92 21.49 3.37 -17.80
CA PRO A 92 20.23 2.78 -17.33
C PRO A 92 20.41 1.38 -16.73
N ASP A 93 21.34 0.57 -17.25
CA ASP A 93 21.60 -0.77 -16.72
C ASP A 93 22.23 -0.72 -15.33
N HIS A 94 23.13 0.24 -15.06
CA HIS A 94 23.68 0.45 -13.71
C HIS A 94 22.59 0.85 -12.73
N LEU A 95 21.64 1.68 -13.17
CA LEU A 95 20.51 2.09 -12.36
C LEU A 95 19.62 0.87 -12.04
N ALA A 96 19.29 0.05 -13.04
CA ALA A 96 18.50 -1.17 -12.84
C ALA A 96 19.20 -2.17 -11.89
N GLU A 97 20.51 -2.34 -12.00
CA GLU A 97 21.33 -3.15 -11.09
C GLU A 97 21.20 -2.68 -9.63
N VAL A 98 21.30 -1.36 -9.40
CA VAL A 98 21.20 -0.79 -8.04
C VAL A 98 19.83 -1.02 -7.41
N PHE A 99 18.75 -0.86 -8.18
CA PHE A 99 17.40 -1.11 -7.68
C PHE A 99 17.16 -2.61 -7.41
N ALA A 100 17.63 -3.51 -8.28
CA ALA A 100 17.54 -4.95 -8.03
C ALA A 100 18.32 -5.37 -6.77
N LEU A 101 19.49 -4.77 -6.53
CA LEU A 101 20.26 -4.97 -5.30
C LEU A 101 19.51 -4.45 -4.07
N ARG A 102 18.89 -3.26 -4.16
CA ARG A 102 18.05 -2.72 -3.07
C ARG A 102 16.94 -3.69 -2.70
N ASP A 103 16.20 -4.16 -3.69
CA ASP A 103 15.04 -5.03 -3.46
C ASP A 103 15.50 -6.38 -2.84
N SER A 104 16.70 -6.86 -3.23
CA SER A 104 17.34 -8.02 -2.60
C SER A 104 17.77 -7.75 -1.15
N VAL A 105 18.30 -6.55 -0.84
CA VAL A 105 18.61 -6.14 0.53
C VAL A 105 17.34 -6.07 1.38
N ILE A 106 16.26 -5.49 0.87
CA ILE A 106 14.97 -5.41 1.55
C ILE A 106 14.47 -6.80 1.91
N ALA A 107 14.49 -7.76 0.97
CA ALA A 107 14.03 -9.14 1.22
C ALA A 107 14.78 -9.85 2.36
N HIS A 108 16.04 -9.49 2.61
CA HIS A 108 16.82 -9.99 3.74
C HIS A 108 16.61 -9.16 5.02
N LEU A 109 16.46 -7.84 4.88
CA LEU A 109 16.40 -6.91 6.00
C LEU A 109 15.02 -6.90 6.67
N ASP A 110 13.95 -6.77 5.89
CA ASP A 110 12.56 -6.64 6.36
C ASP A 110 12.16 -7.65 7.45
N PRO A 111 12.33 -8.98 7.27
CA PRO A 111 11.90 -9.97 8.28
C PRO A 111 12.71 -9.95 9.58
N ARG A 112 13.75 -9.09 9.70
CA ARG A 112 14.65 -9.03 10.86
C ARG A 112 14.57 -7.71 11.63
N VAL A 113 14.04 -6.66 10.99
CA VAL A 113 14.05 -5.31 11.56
C VAL A 113 13.23 -5.24 12.85
N GLU A 114 12.01 -5.80 12.84
CA GLU A 114 11.14 -5.82 14.03
C GLU A 114 11.84 -6.49 15.22
N ASP A 115 12.30 -7.73 15.04
CA ASP A 115 13.00 -8.50 16.09
C ASP A 115 14.24 -7.77 16.63
N TYR A 116 15.01 -7.12 15.75
CA TYR A 116 16.21 -6.40 16.15
C TYR A 116 15.89 -5.22 17.08
N PHE A 117 14.87 -4.42 16.77
CA PHE A 117 14.52 -3.26 17.60
C PHE A 117 13.67 -3.61 18.81
N TYR A 118 12.80 -4.62 18.68
CA TYR A 118 11.97 -5.11 19.77
C TYR A 118 12.82 -5.64 20.94
N THR A 119 13.92 -6.33 20.65
CA THR A 119 14.78 -6.93 21.68
C THR A 119 15.75 -5.95 22.36
N ARG A 120 16.01 -4.79 21.75
CA ARG A 120 17.05 -3.86 22.22
C ARG A 120 16.53 -2.67 23.02
N GLU A 121 15.27 -2.27 22.81
CA GLU A 121 14.68 -1.06 23.42
C GLU A 121 15.64 0.16 23.36
N ASP A 122 16.39 0.30 22.25
CA ASP A 122 17.41 1.35 22.05
C ASP A 122 16.90 2.40 21.06
N PHE A 123 16.36 3.49 21.61
CA PHE A 123 15.81 4.59 20.81
C PHE A 123 16.86 5.29 19.95
N ASP A 124 18.10 5.43 20.44
CA ASP A 124 19.17 6.07 19.66
C ASP A 124 19.54 5.20 18.45
N ALA A 125 19.49 3.87 18.59
CA ALA A 125 19.69 2.95 17.46
C ALA A 125 18.53 3.01 16.46
N GLN A 126 17.29 3.16 16.91
CA GLN A 126 16.14 3.33 16.02
C GLN A 126 16.28 4.61 15.18
N MET A 127 16.62 5.74 15.81
CA MET A 127 16.83 7.01 15.11
C MET A 127 17.96 6.92 14.07
N ARG A 128 19.10 6.31 14.44
CA ARG A 128 20.19 6.06 13.49
C ARG A 128 19.77 5.18 12.33
N PHE A 129 18.99 4.13 12.59
CA PHE A 129 18.49 3.25 11.53
C PHE A 129 17.60 3.99 10.55
N VAL A 130 16.72 4.88 11.02
CA VAL A 130 15.89 5.72 10.14
C VAL A 130 16.76 6.58 9.23
N GLU A 131 17.77 7.27 9.77
CA GLU A 131 18.69 8.11 8.99
C GLU A 131 19.51 7.29 7.97
N GLU A 132 20.00 6.11 8.37
CA GLU A 132 20.70 5.18 7.50
C GLU A 132 19.79 4.64 6.38
N ALA A 133 18.55 4.28 6.71
CA ALA A 133 17.55 3.76 5.77
C ALA A 133 17.20 4.82 4.72
N GLU A 134 16.91 6.06 5.14
CA GLU A 134 16.64 7.17 4.23
C GLU A 134 17.84 7.44 3.31
N THR A 135 19.06 7.45 3.86
CA THR A 135 20.30 7.60 3.08
C THR A 135 20.46 6.49 2.04
N ALA A 136 20.04 5.28 2.37
CA ALA A 136 20.07 4.10 1.51
C ALA A 136 18.86 4.01 0.57
N GLY A 137 17.94 4.99 0.57
CA GLY A 137 16.72 4.97 -0.23
C GLY A 137 15.77 3.83 0.14
N LEU A 138 15.71 3.53 1.43
CA LEU A 138 14.80 2.61 2.08
C LEU A 138 13.78 3.40 2.93
N GLU A 139 12.57 2.86 3.08
CA GLU A 139 11.51 3.44 3.90
C GLU A 139 11.27 2.56 5.12
N PRO A 140 11.64 3.00 6.35
CA PRO A 140 11.27 2.31 7.56
C PRO A 140 9.74 2.24 7.71
N LEU A 141 9.21 1.05 7.93
CA LEU A 141 7.80 0.86 8.23
C LEU A 141 7.61 0.97 9.73
N GLN A 142 6.94 2.02 10.18
CA GLN A 142 6.73 2.32 11.60
C GLN A 142 5.25 2.22 11.97
N ALA A 143 4.97 1.83 13.22
CA ALA A 143 3.65 1.95 13.86
C ALA A 143 3.82 1.87 15.38
N GLU A 144 2.97 2.57 16.13
CA GLU A 144 3.01 2.64 17.60
C GLU A 144 4.39 2.99 18.18
N GLY A 145 5.18 3.81 17.47
CA GLY A 145 6.56 4.15 17.83
C GLY A 145 7.58 3.01 17.67
N PHE A 146 7.22 1.90 17.03
CA PHE A 146 8.12 0.78 16.69
C PHE A 146 8.50 0.78 15.21
N ILE A 147 9.70 0.29 14.91
CA ILE A 147 10.11 -0.05 13.54
C ILE A 147 9.80 -1.53 13.32
N LEU A 148 8.97 -1.81 12.34
CA LEU A 148 8.34 -3.10 12.12
C LEU A 148 8.85 -3.78 10.84
N GLY A 149 9.47 -3.01 9.97
CA GLY A 149 9.96 -3.50 8.69
C GLY A 149 10.63 -2.40 7.89
N VAL A 150 10.89 -2.70 6.62
CA VAL A 150 11.47 -1.76 5.68
C VAL A 150 10.96 -2.05 4.27
N ALA A 151 10.73 -0.99 3.50
CA ALA A 151 10.26 -1.07 2.13
C ALA A 151 11.05 -0.12 1.21
N GLU A 152 10.62 -0.02 -0.03
CA GLU A 152 11.27 0.82 -1.05
C GLU A 152 11.09 2.31 -0.75
N GLY A 153 12.18 3.01 -0.44
CA GLY A 153 12.19 4.47 -0.31
C GLY A 153 12.55 5.18 -1.62
N VAL A 154 12.68 6.51 -1.53
CA VAL A 154 13.22 7.33 -2.63
C VAL A 154 14.71 7.14 -2.70
N LEU A 155 15.19 6.59 -3.82
CA LEU A 155 16.61 6.33 -4.06
C LEU A 155 17.08 7.12 -5.28
N LEU A 156 18.17 7.88 -5.12
CA LEU A 156 18.92 8.51 -6.21
C LEU A 156 18.05 9.32 -7.20
N PRO A 157 17.26 10.31 -6.73
CA PRO A 157 16.31 11.03 -7.58
C PRO A 157 16.98 11.65 -8.81
N GLU A 158 18.19 12.19 -8.66
CA GLU A 158 18.94 12.79 -9.78
C GLU A 158 19.34 11.76 -10.85
N GLN A 159 19.81 10.57 -10.46
CA GLN A 159 20.20 9.52 -11.41
C GLN A 159 18.95 8.87 -12.04
N VAL A 160 17.87 8.72 -11.27
CA VAL A 160 16.56 8.30 -11.81
C VAL A 160 16.07 9.31 -12.84
N ASP A 161 16.23 10.60 -12.60
CA ASP A 161 15.86 11.65 -13.55
C ASP A 161 16.81 11.81 -14.74
N ALA A 162 18.08 11.42 -14.60
CA ALA A 162 19.04 11.51 -15.69
C ALA A 162 19.00 10.27 -16.60
N LEU A 163 18.85 9.08 -16.01
CA LEU A 163 19.07 7.79 -16.69
C LEU A 163 17.80 6.94 -16.81
N GLY A 164 16.80 7.17 -15.94
CA GLY A 164 15.55 6.42 -15.93
C GLY A 164 14.65 6.79 -17.10
N THR A 165 14.03 5.78 -17.72
CA THR A 165 12.93 5.95 -18.67
C THR A 165 11.70 6.54 -17.95
N PRO A 166 10.80 7.25 -18.65
CA PRO A 166 9.64 7.89 -18.01
C PRO A 166 8.77 6.93 -17.18
N ASP A 167 8.54 5.72 -17.68
CA ASP A 167 7.80 4.65 -16.99
C ASP A 167 8.52 4.16 -15.74
N PHE A 168 9.85 4.00 -15.79
CA PHE A 168 10.65 3.63 -14.61
C PHE A 168 10.57 4.70 -13.51
N ARG A 169 10.64 5.99 -13.86
CA ARG A 169 10.52 7.07 -12.87
C ARG A 169 9.19 7.01 -12.13
N ARG A 170 8.09 6.83 -12.88
CA ARG A 170 6.74 6.67 -12.32
C ARG A 170 6.65 5.43 -11.45
N TYR A 171 7.24 4.32 -11.87
CA TYR A 171 7.31 3.10 -11.08
C TYR A 171 8.01 3.32 -9.74
N THR A 172 9.18 3.96 -9.73
CA THR A 172 9.90 4.22 -8.48
C THR A 172 9.15 5.18 -7.56
N GLN A 173 8.45 6.18 -8.11
CA GLN A 173 7.59 7.09 -7.35
C GLN A 173 6.39 6.35 -6.73
N PHE A 174 5.76 5.44 -7.50
CA PHE A 174 4.69 4.58 -7.01
C PHE A 174 5.14 3.71 -5.84
N ARG A 175 6.28 3.00 -5.98
CA ARG A 175 6.78 2.12 -4.90
C ARG A 175 7.09 2.90 -3.62
N ALA A 176 7.74 4.07 -3.74
CA ALA A 176 8.02 4.92 -2.59
C ALA A 176 6.76 5.48 -1.92
N ALA A 177 5.75 5.89 -2.70
CA ALA A 177 4.47 6.31 -2.15
C ALA A 177 3.74 5.16 -1.43
N LEU A 178 3.82 3.95 -1.97
CA LEU A 178 3.19 2.76 -1.41
C LEU A 178 3.87 2.32 -0.11
N ALA A 179 5.19 2.41 -0.03
CA ALA A 179 5.93 2.17 1.20
C ALA A 179 5.48 3.16 2.30
N ARG A 180 5.44 4.46 1.97
CA ARG A 180 4.98 5.50 2.90
C ARG A 180 3.53 5.32 3.34
N SER A 181 2.64 4.86 2.46
CA SER A 181 1.23 4.62 2.83
C SER A 181 1.06 3.48 3.84
N ARG A 182 2.07 2.63 4.00
CA ARG A 182 2.11 1.53 4.97
C ARG A 182 2.83 1.90 6.26
N SER A 183 3.43 3.09 6.33
CA SER A 183 4.19 3.57 7.48
C SER A 183 3.40 4.63 8.26
N GLY A 184 3.76 4.83 9.53
CA GLY A 184 3.18 5.81 10.44
C GLY A 184 2.43 5.17 11.60
N GLU A 185 2.19 5.94 12.67
CA GLU A 185 1.54 5.45 13.89
C GLU A 185 0.24 4.69 13.61
N TYR A 186 -0.58 5.26 12.72
CA TYR A 186 -1.78 4.66 12.17
C TYR A 186 -1.73 4.88 10.66
N PRO A 187 -1.40 3.86 9.87
CA PRO A 187 -1.50 3.97 8.42
C PRO A 187 -2.90 4.47 8.02
N TYR A 188 -3.03 5.28 6.97
CA TYR A 188 -4.28 5.96 6.60
C TYR A 188 -4.81 7.05 7.55
N SER A 189 -4.21 7.31 8.72
CA SER A 189 -4.55 8.52 9.50
C SER A 189 -4.35 9.80 8.69
N THR A 190 -3.36 9.77 7.79
CA THR A 190 -3.27 10.65 6.64
C THR A 190 -3.36 9.83 5.35
N MET A 191 -4.23 10.26 4.44
CA MET A 191 -4.44 9.61 3.15
C MET A 191 -3.54 10.16 2.04
N GLU A 192 -2.63 11.10 2.37
CA GLU A 192 -1.77 11.75 1.39
C GLU A 192 -0.79 10.78 0.69
N PRO A 193 -0.08 9.88 1.39
CA PRO A 193 0.74 8.89 0.69
C PRO A 193 -0.08 8.02 -0.27
N LEU A 194 -1.29 7.62 0.13
CA LEU A 194 -2.18 6.81 -0.71
C LEU A 194 -2.68 7.59 -1.93
N ARG A 195 -2.95 8.90 -1.79
CA ARG A 195 -3.21 9.81 -2.90
C ARG A 195 -2.10 9.75 -3.94
N GLN A 196 -0.84 9.80 -3.50
CA GLN A 196 0.31 9.71 -4.40
C GLN A 196 0.41 8.33 -5.08
N VAL A 197 0.10 7.24 -4.38
CA VAL A 197 0.02 5.89 -4.98
C VAL A 197 -0.99 5.87 -6.13
N VAL A 198 -2.19 6.41 -5.91
CA VAL A 198 -3.24 6.47 -6.94
C VAL A 198 -2.78 7.32 -8.13
N LEU A 199 -2.23 8.51 -7.90
CA LEU A 199 -1.78 9.40 -8.97
C LEU A 199 -0.65 8.81 -9.81
N HIS A 200 0.37 8.22 -9.16
CA HIS A 200 1.48 7.61 -9.87
C HIS A 200 1.09 6.34 -10.60
N GLY A 201 0.22 5.52 -9.99
CA GLY A 201 -0.27 4.30 -10.60
C GLY A 201 -1.20 4.56 -11.79
N GLU A 202 -2.09 5.55 -11.68
CA GLU A 202 -2.93 5.99 -12.80
C GLU A 202 -2.06 6.48 -13.97
N ALA A 203 -1.11 7.40 -13.70
CA ALA A 203 -0.23 7.94 -14.73
C ALA A 203 0.59 6.84 -15.41
N LEU A 204 1.12 5.87 -14.64
CA LEU A 204 1.89 4.74 -15.20
C LEU A 204 1.00 3.86 -16.09
N ARG A 205 -0.21 3.50 -15.64
CA ARG A 205 -1.13 2.65 -16.42
C ARG A 205 -1.69 3.36 -17.66
N ARG A 206 -1.94 4.67 -17.57
CA ARG A 206 -2.50 5.48 -18.66
C ARG A 206 -1.46 5.82 -19.72
N ASP A 207 -0.31 6.33 -19.30
CA ASP A 207 0.68 6.90 -20.21
C ASP A 207 1.68 5.83 -20.72
N HIS A 208 1.76 4.68 -20.02
CA HIS A 208 2.73 3.61 -20.27
C HIS A 208 2.12 2.20 -20.10
N SER A 209 0.90 1.98 -20.59
CA SER A 209 0.15 0.71 -20.46
C SER A 209 0.93 -0.54 -20.87
N ASP A 210 1.80 -0.42 -21.87
CA ASP A 210 2.58 -1.54 -22.43
C ASP A 210 3.90 -1.80 -21.67
N SER A 211 4.22 -0.97 -20.67
CA SER A 211 5.42 -1.14 -19.84
C SER A 211 5.28 -2.34 -18.91
N ARG A 212 6.38 -3.08 -18.72
CA ARG A 212 6.46 -4.12 -17.67
C ARG A 212 6.14 -3.58 -16.29
N TYR A 213 6.39 -2.30 -16.04
CA TYR A 213 6.15 -1.68 -14.75
C TYR A 213 4.66 -1.42 -14.50
N ALA A 214 3.88 -1.11 -15.53
CA ALA A 214 2.44 -0.96 -15.42
C ALA A 214 1.78 -2.29 -15.03
N ALA A 215 2.25 -3.41 -15.59
CA ALA A 215 1.81 -4.75 -15.20
C ALA A 215 2.25 -5.11 -13.77
N ALA A 216 3.49 -4.75 -13.39
CA ALA A 216 4.07 -5.10 -12.09
C ALA A 216 3.39 -4.40 -10.89
N ILE A 217 2.71 -3.27 -11.09
CA ILE A 217 2.03 -2.54 -10.01
C ILE A 217 0.53 -2.80 -9.93
N ARG A 218 -0.02 -3.65 -10.82
CA ARG A 218 -1.47 -3.74 -11.03
C ARG A 218 -2.22 -4.03 -9.73
N GLU A 219 -1.81 -5.07 -9.02
CA GLU A 219 -2.49 -5.51 -7.79
C GLU A 219 -2.39 -4.46 -6.68
N GLU A 220 -1.20 -3.90 -6.45
CA GLU A 220 -1.03 -2.90 -5.40
C GLU A 220 -1.73 -1.58 -5.73
N PHE A 221 -1.79 -1.21 -7.01
CA PHE A 221 -2.54 -0.05 -7.46
C PHE A 221 -4.05 -0.25 -7.25
N GLU A 222 -4.59 -1.39 -7.66
CA GLU A 222 -6.01 -1.72 -7.48
C GLU A 222 -6.38 -1.72 -6.00
N ARG A 223 -5.53 -2.31 -5.15
CA ARG A 223 -5.72 -2.27 -3.69
C ARG A 223 -5.71 -0.84 -3.16
N ALA A 224 -4.70 -0.04 -3.54
CA ALA A 224 -4.59 1.34 -3.11
C ALA A 224 -5.77 2.20 -3.58
N LEU A 225 -6.24 1.98 -4.80
CA LEU A 225 -7.40 2.64 -5.36
C LEU A 225 -8.66 2.31 -4.56
N LEU A 226 -8.92 1.02 -4.31
CA LEU A 226 -10.07 0.59 -3.50
C LEU A 226 -10.02 1.18 -2.09
N THR A 227 -8.85 1.16 -1.43
CA THR A 227 -8.67 1.77 -0.11
C THR A 227 -8.92 3.29 -0.16
N PHE A 228 -8.38 3.99 -1.17
CA PHE A 228 -8.59 5.43 -1.33
C PHE A 228 -10.06 5.77 -1.59
N MET A 229 -10.79 4.95 -2.32
CA MET A 229 -12.22 5.15 -2.59
C MET A 229 -13.13 4.78 -1.41
N SER A 230 -12.63 4.01 -0.45
CA SER A 230 -13.42 3.52 0.70
C SER A 230 -13.47 4.50 1.88
N LEU A 231 -13.54 5.80 1.61
CA LEU A 231 -13.70 6.85 2.63
C LEU A 231 -15.17 6.98 3.04
N HIS A 232 -15.46 6.95 4.33
CA HIS A 232 -16.83 7.07 4.84
C HIS A 232 -16.86 7.79 6.18
N ARG A 233 -18.04 8.30 6.55
CA ARG A 233 -18.26 8.87 7.88
C ARG A 233 -18.65 7.78 8.84
N ALA A 234 -18.21 7.89 10.09
CA ALA A 234 -18.79 7.15 11.20
C ALA A 234 -18.66 7.97 12.50
N GLY A 235 -19.36 7.53 13.55
CA GLY A 235 -19.38 8.19 14.85
C GLY A 235 -20.78 8.33 15.42
N ASP A 236 -20.87 8.78 16.66
CA ASP A 236 -22.13 9.07 17.33
C ASP A 236 -22.62 10.49 17.01
N ALA A 237 -23.90 10.75 17.26
CA ALA A 237 -24.53 12.04 17.00
C ALA A 237 -23.81 13.20 17.73
N GLY A 238 -22.91 13.89 17.02
CA GLY A 238 -22.16 15.06 17.53
C GLY A 238 -20.66 15.04 17.21
N GLU A 239 -20.09 13.86 16.96
CA GLU A 239 -18.67 13.67 16.61
C GLU A 239 -18.59 12.84 15.31
N GLN A 240 -18.67 13.52 14.16
CA GLN A 240 -18.43 12.87 12.87
C GLN A 240 -16.93 12.75 12.63
N SER A 241 -16.46 11.52 12.50
CA SER A 241 -15.10 11.18 12.12
C SER A 241 -15.10 10.50 10.75
N TRP A 242 -13.99 10.65 10.03
CA TRP A 242 -13.76 9.96 8.77
C TRP A 242 -13.02 8.65 9.01
N PHE A 243 -13.35 7.66 8.19
CA PHE A 243 -12.79 6.33 8.27
C PHE A 243 -12.53 5.78 6.89
N VAL A 244 -11.53 4.90 6.80
CA VAL A 244 -11.11 4.24 5.58
C VAL A 244 -11.18 2.72 5.75
N GLY A 245 -11.51 2.05 4.65
CA GLY A 245 -11.69 0.60 4.59
C GLY A 245 -13.16 0.20 4.48
N PRO A 246 -13.44 -1.10 4.30
CA PRO A 246 -14.80 -1.57 4.13
C PRO A 246 -15.57 -1.36 5.45
N ALA A 247 -16.84 -0.96 5.37
CA ALA A 247 -17.75 -0.91 6.51
C ALA A 247 -18.17 -2.34 6.91
N THR A 248 -17.23 -3.13 7.42
CA THR A 248 -17.44 -4.52 7.82
C THR A 248 -17.50 -4.68 9.33
N THR A 249 -17.81 -5.91 9.73
CA THR A 249 -17.78 -6.45 11.09
C THR A 249 -16.39 -6.69 11.64
N GLU A 250 -15.35 -6.47 10.83
CA GLU A 250 -13.99 -6.77 11.22
C GLU A 250 -13.33 -5.52 11.80
N PHE A 251 -12.76 -5.69 12.98
CA PHE A 251 -12.25 -4.65 13.85
C PHE A 251 -11.09 -3.91 13.15
N TYR A 252 -11.41 -2.77 12.53
CA TYR A 252 -10.67 -1.49 12.52
C TYR A 252 -11.03 -0.70 11.24
N PRO A 253 -12.06 0.15 11.25
CA PRO A 253 -12.04 1.31 10.38
C PRO A 253 -10.93 2.25 10.88
N TRP A 254 -10.04 2.67 9.98
CA TRP A 254 -8.85 3.43 10.37
C TRP A 254 -9.29 4.89 10.44
N ALA A 255 -9.22 5.48 11.63
CA ALA A 255 -9.53 6.88 11.81
C ALA A 255 -8.68 7.70 10.84
N SER A 256 -9.33 8.56 10.06
CA SER A 256 -8.74 9.27 8.93
C SER A 256 -9.32 10.68 8.83
N ASP A 257 -8.96 11.38 7.76
CA ASP A 257 -9.52 12.67 7.36
C ASP A 257 -9.86 12.68 5.86
N ASP A 258 -10.51 13.75 5.40
CA ASP A 258 -10.85 13.96 3.99
C ASP A 258 -9.88 14.92 3.27
N ALA A 259 -8.76 15.30 3.90
CA ALA A 259 -7.87 16.34 3.40
C ALA A 259 -7.21 15.93 2.08
N ALA A 260 -6.76 14.67 1.98
CA ALA A 260 -6.13 14.15 0.77
C ALA A 260 -7.12 14.08 -0.40
N HIS A 261 -8.37 13.69 -0.17
CA HIS A 261 -9.42 13.66 -1.19
C HIS A 261 -9.75 15.08 -1.67
N ARG A 262 -9.85 16.05 -0.75
CA ARG A 262 -10.05 17.46 -1.11
C ARG A 262 -8.88 18.02 -1.93
N ALA A 263 -7.64 17.67 -1.57
CA ALA A 263 -6.46 18.03 -2.34
C ALA A 263 -6.49 17.40 -3.74
N PHE A 264 -6.89 16.12 -3.86
CA PHE A 264 -7.03 15.42 -5.13
C PHE A 264 -8.00 16.14 -6.09
N ILE A 265 -9.18 16.55 -5.61
CA ILE A 265 -10.12 17.32 -6.44
C ILE A 265 -9.54 18.67 -6.84
N LYS A 266 -8.89 19.36 -5.93
CA LYS A 266 -8.34 20.69 -6.21
C LYS A 266 -7.17 20.67 -7.20
N GLU A 267 -6.31 19.65 -7.12
CA GLU A 267 -4.99 19.65 -7.77
C GLU A 267 -4.93 18.73 -8.99
N ASN A 268 -5.80 17.72 -9.09
CA ASN A 268 -5.71 16.63 -10.07
C ASN A 268 -6.97 16.54 -10.96
N THR A 269 -7.34 17.66 -11.57
CA THR A 269 -8.53 17.78 -12.43
C THR A 269 -8.50 16.94 -13.72
N ASP A 270 -7.32 16.44 -14.11
CA ASP A 270 -7.08 15.59 -15.27
C ASP A 270 -7.06 14.09 -14.94
N SER A 271 -7.24 13.71 -13.66
CA SER A 271 -7.39 12.31 -13.27
C SER A 271 -8.72 11.75 -13.74
N GLN A 272 -8.73 10.50 -14.21
CA GLN A 272 -9.96 9.78 -14.54
C GLN A 272 -10.85 9.56 -13.32
N TYR A 273 -10.27 9.52 -12.11
CA TYR A 273 -11.00 9.31 -10.86
C TYR A 273 -11.49 10.61 -10.22
N HIS A 274 -11.20 11.78 -10.82
CA HIS A 274 -11.57 13.09 -10.26
C HIS A 274 -13.08 13.17 -9.95
N ARG A 275 -13.95 12.81 -10.90
CA ARG A 275 -15.41 12.87 -10.71
C ARG A 275 -15.90 11.90 -9.64
N ILE A 276 -15.27 10.74 -9.53
CA ILE A 276 -15.61 9.73 -8.53
C ILE A 276 -15.28 10.25 -7.12
N VAL A 277 -14.08 10.80 -6.93
CA VAL A 277 -13.67 11.38 -5.64
C VAL A 277 -14.53 12.59 -5.26
N GLU A 278 -15.01 13.36 -6.25
CA GLU A 278 -15.91 14.49 -6.01
C GLU A 278 -17.26 13.99 -5.51
N ALA A 279 -17.86 13.01 -6.20
CA ALA A 279 -19.12 12.38 -5.80
C ALA A 279 -19.04 11.68 -4.42
N LEU A 280 -17.87 11.09 -4.10
CA LEU A 280 -17.59 10.53 -2.79
C LEU A 280 -17.65 11.58 -1.67
N LEU A 281 -17.12 12.78 -1.90
CA LEU A 281 -17.12 13.86 -0.92
C LEU A 281 -18.47 14.60 -0.81
N GLU A 282 -19.23 14.67 -1.91
CA GLU A 282 -20.57 15.28 -1.94
C GLU A 282 -21.59 14.44 -1.18
N LEU A 283 -21.59 13.13 -1.41
CA LEU A 283 -22.51 12.19 -0.77
C LEU A 283 -21.73 11.01 -0.17
N PRO A 284 -20.95 11.21 0.90
CA PRO A 284 -20.17 10.15 1.51
C PRO A 284 -21.08 9.12 2.16
N SER A 285 -20.70 7.85 2.07
CA SER A 285 -21.31 6.80 2.88
C SER A 285 -21.18 7.14 4.37
N ASP A 286 -22.16 6.68 5.15
CA ASP A 286 -22.26 6.99 6.57
C ASP A 286 -22.59 5.71 7.34
N ALA A 287 -21.62 5.24 8.12
CA ALA A 287 -21.72 4.08 8.99
C ALA A 287 -22.16 4.46 10.43
N SER A 288 -22.67 5.67 10.66
CA SER A 288 -23.29 6.01 11.95
C SER A 288 -24.57 5.21 12.19
N GLY A 289 -24.85 4.87 13.44
CA GLY A 289 -26.06 4.11 13.81
C GLY A 289 -25.90 2.59 13.87
N ALA A 290 -26.92 1.96 14.47
CA ALA A 290 -26.93 0.52 14.78
C ALA A 290 -27.35 -0.37 13.60
N SER A 291 -27.90 0.21 12.54
CA SER A 291 -28.26 -0.50 11.31
C SER A 291 -28.10 0.42 10.12
N LEU A 292 -27.72 -0.15 8.98
CA LEU A 292 -27.37 0.55 7.76
C LEU A 292 -28.22 0.04 6.60
N ASP A 293 -28.73 0.95 5.77
CA ASP A 293 -29.29 0.63 4.46
C ASP A 293 -28.16 0.74 3.42
N ALA A 294 -27.69 -0.41 2.92
CA ALA A 294 -26.68 -0.48 1.86
C ALA A 294 -27.32 -0.63 0.48
N LEU A 295 -26.82 0.12 -0.49
CA LEU A 295 -27.22 0.06 -1.89
C LEU A 295 -26.31 -0.93 -2.63
N VAL A 296 -26.73 -2.18 -2.66
CA VAL A 296 -26.01 -3.33 -3.22
C VAL A 296 -26.21 -3.38 -4.74
N ILE A 297 -25.11 -3.41 -5.49
CA ILE A 297 -25.10 -3.55 -6.95
C ILE A 297 -25.06 -5.01 -7.37
N ASP A 298 -24.19 -5.79 -6.73
CA ASP A 298 -24.00 -7.21 -7.01
C ASP A 298 -23.50 -7.93 -5.74
N THR A 299 -23.57 -9.26 -5.73
CA THR A 299 -23.06 -10.11 -4.64
C THR A 299 -22.26 -11.29 -5.17
N GLY A 300 -21.22 -11.71 -4.45
CA GLY A 300 -20.37 -12.83 -4.85
C GLY A 300 -19.24 -13.11 -3.88
N SER A 301 -18.15 -13.70 -4.37
CA SER A 301 -16.90 -13.79 -3.60
C SER A 301 -16.26 -12.41 -3.45
N GLU A 302 -15.38 -12.24 -2.45
CA GLU A 302 -14.64 -10.98 -2.26
C GLU A 302 -13.92 -10.55 -3.54
N GLU A 303 -13.18 -11.47 -4.15
CA GLU A 303 -12.42 -11.20 -5.37
C GLU A 303 -13.30 -10.79 -6.54
N ALA A 304 -14.45 -11.46 -6.72
CA ALA A 304 -15.40 -11.10 -7.77
C ALA A 304 -15.97 -9.68 -7.54
N MET A 305 -16.31 -9.34 -6.30
CA MET A 305 -16.85 -8.02 -5.97
C MET A 305 -15.79 -6.92 -6.06
N ARG A 306 -14.54 -7.20 -5.71
CA ARG A 306 -13.41 -6.28 -5.97
C ARG A 306 -13.28 -5.98 -7.46
N GLN A 307 -13.34 -7.01 -8.31
CA GLN A 307 -13.30 -6.81 -9.76
C GLN A 307 -14.51 -6.01 -10.27
N VAL A 308 -15.72 -6.26 -9.76
CA VAL A 308 -16.92 -5.47 -10.12
C VAL A 308 -16.72 -3.98 -9.78
N VAL A 309 -16.21 -3.68 -8.58
CA VAL A 309 -15.92 -2.30 -8.16
C VAL A 309 -14.87 -1.67 -9.09
N LEU A 310 -13.76 -2.35 -9.36
CA LEU A 310 -12.70 -1.86 -10.25
C LEU A 310 -13.22 -1.60 -11.67
N ASP A 311 -14.02 -2.52 -12.23
CA ASP A 311 -14.65 -2.37 -13.55
C ASP A 311 -15.56 -1.13 -13.62
N HIS A 312 -16.24 -0.80 -12.53
CA HIS A 312 -17.04 0.43 -12.42
C HIS A 312 -16.17 1.67 -12.33
N LEU A 313 -15.12 1.65 -11.49
CA LEU A 313 -14.18 2.76 -11.38
C LEU A 313 -13.49 3.06 -12.72
N ASP A 314 -13.10 2.04 -13.48
CA ASP A 314 -12.51 2.17 -14.81
C ASP A 314 -13.49 2.75 -15.85
N ARG A 315 -14.80 2.59 -15.63
CA ARG A 315 -15.87 3.24 -16.43
C ARG A 315 -16.25 4.62 -15.91
N ASN A 316 -15.54 5.14 -14.90
CA ASN A 316 -15.85 6.38 -14.20
C ASN A 316 -17.24 6.35 -13.52
N HIS A 317 -17.64 5.17 -13.03
CA HIS A 317 -18.84 4.96 -12.23
C HIS A 317 -18.46 4.93 -10.74
N ASP A 318 -19.28 5.56 -9.94
CA ASP A 318 -19.09 5.81 -8.51
C ASP A 318 -19.52 4.61 -7.64
N VAL A 319 -18.92 3.43 -7.87
CA VAL A 319 -19.08 2.25 -7.00
C VAL A 319 -17.81 2.12 -6.17
N LEU A 320 -17.91 2.21 -4.85
CA LEU A 320 -16.75 2.57 -4.02
C LEU A 320 -16.32 1.53 -2.99
N SER A 321 -17.16 0.53 -2.71
CA SER A 321 -16.91 -0.36 -1.58
C SER A 321 -17.22 -1.81 -1.90
N VAL A 322 -16.43 -2.69 -1.30
CA VAL A 322 -16.72 -4.11 -1.18
C VAL A 322 -17.07 -4.37 0.28
N LEU A 323 -18.30 -4.81 0.56
CA LEU A 323 -18.76 -5.07 1.93
C LEU A 323 -19.06 -6.56 2.10
N ARG A 324 -18.62 -7.13 3.22
CA ARG A 324 -19.05 -8.46 3.64
C ARG A 324 -20.51 -8.38 4.10
N MET A 325 -21.39 -9.18 3.51
CA MET A 325 -22.80 -9.20 3.87
C MET A 325 -23.00 -9.89 5.23
N PRO A 326 -24.01 -9.49 6.02
CA PRO A 326 -24.27 -10.11 7.32
C PRO A 326 -24.66 -11.59 7.18
N GLY A 327 -24.10 -12.43 8.05
CA GLY A 327 -24.40 -13.86 8.16
C GLY A 327 -23.22 -14.67 8.75
N ASP A 328 -23.29 -15.99 8.64
CA ASP A 328 -22.27 -16.92 9.16
C ASP A 328 -20.96 -16.87 8.33
N GLU A 329 -19.97 -17.68 8.75
CA GLU A 329 -18.76 -17.95 7.98
C GLU A 329 -19.12 -18.40 6.55
N GLY A 330 -18.58 -17.71 5.54
CA GLY A 330 -18.94 -17.93 4.13
C GLY A 330 -20.05 -17.02 3.57
N SER A 331 -20.51 -16.03 4.35
CA SER A 331 -21.42 -14.99 3.81
C SER A 331 -20.80 -14.30 2.59
N PRO A 332 -21.60 -13.98 1.56
CA PRO A 332 -21.10 -13.35 0.35
C PRO A 332 -20.61 -11.93 0.63
N TYR A 333 -19.81 -11.42 -0.28
CA TYR A 333 -19.48 -10.01 -0.37
C TYR A 333 -20.43 -9.32 -1.35
N ALA A 334 -20.55 -8.00 -1.22
CA ALA A 334 -21.32 -7.15 -2.10
C ALA A 334 -20.46 -6.01 -2.65
N ALA A 335 -20.66 -5.68 -3.92
CA ALA A 335 -20.25 -4.39 -4.47
C ALA A 335 -21.31 -3.36 -4.09
N VAL A 336 -20.92 -2.32 -3.36
CA VAL A 336 -21.84 -1.36 -2.75
C VAL A 336 -21.60 0.04 -3.30
N TYR A 337 -22.67 0.68 -3.74
CA TYR A 337 -22.66 2.07 -4.20
C TYR A 337 -22.48 3.03 -3.02
N ARG A 338 -23.39 2.95 -2.03
CA ARG A 338 -23.38 3.74 -0.79
C ARG A 338 -24.07 2.98 0.33
N TYR A 339 -23.86 3.43 1.56
CA TYR A 339 -24.62 2.97 2.74
C TYR A 339 -24.84 4.13 3.71
N PHE A 340 -25.97 4.10 4.41
CA PHE A 340 -26.39 5.14 5.37
C PHE A 340 -27.10 4.51 6.57
N PRO A 341 -27.27 5.22 7.70
CA PRO A 341 -28.16 4.77 8.76
C PRO A 341 -29.56 4.41 8.22
N THR A 342 -30.17 3.35 8.74
CA THR A 342 -31.50 2.92 8.30
C THR A 342 -32.52 4.07 8.39
N GLY A 343 -33.23 4.31 7.29
CA GLY A 343 -34.23 5.38 7.19
C GLY A 343 -33.67 6.79 6.94
N ASP A 344 -32.37 6.92 6.67
CA ASP A 344 -31.76 8.20 6.27
C ASP A 344 -32.31 8.66 4.91
N ALA A 345 -32.64 9.95 4.81
CA ALA A 345 -33.17 10.54 3.58
C ALA A 345 -32.19 10.46 2.39
N ARG A 346 -30.89 10.38 2.67
CA ARG A 346 -29.82 10.24 1.66
C ARG A 346 -29.90 8.92 0.89
N VAL A 347 -30.54 7.88 1.42
CA VAL A 347 -30.77 6.62 0.69
C VAL A 347 -31.49 6.88 -0.64
N GLN A 348 -32.54 7.69 -0.61
CA GLN A 348 -33.32 8.02 -1.82
C GLN A 348 -32.55 8.91 -2.80
N GLU A 349 -31.67 9.76 -2.30
CA GLU A 349 -30.75 10.53 -3.14
C GLU A 349 -29.74 9.61 -3.83
N ALA A 350 -29.13 8.70 -3.09
CA ALA A 350 -28.17 7.74 -3.62
C ALA A 350 -28.78 6.77 -4.64
N ILE A 351 -30.03 6.30 -4.44
CA ILE A 351 -30.75 5.48 -5.44
C ILE A 351 -30.87 6.24 -6.77
N ARG A 352 -31.33 7.51 -6.73
CA ARG A 352 -31.47 8.32 -7.95
C ARG A 352 -30.12 8.57 -8.63
N SER A 353 -29.06 8.81 -7.86
CA SER A 353 -27.71 8.99 -8.40
C SER A 353 -27.20 7.72 -9.07
N ALA A 354 -27.42 6.55 -8.46
CA ALA A 354 -27.06 5.25 -9.02
C ALA A 354 -27.83 4.93 -10.32
N GLU A 355 -29.16 5.13 -10.32
CA GLU A 355 -30.00 4.97 -11.51
C GLU A 355 -29.58 5.88 -12.67
N TRP A 356 -29.17 7.12 -12.36
CA TRP A 356 -28.70 8.09 -13.35
C TRP A 356 -27.44 7.62 -14.09
N ILE A 357 -26.56 6.89 -13.42
CA ILE A 357 -25.35 6.28 -14.02
C ILE A 357 -25.59 4.84 -14.50
N GLY A 358 -26.87 4.41 -14.57
CA GLY A 358 -27.28 3.13 -15.15
C GLY A 358 -27.09 1.92 -14.24
N LEU A 359 -27.00 2.14 -12.92
CA LEU A 359 -27.00 1.06 -11.92
C LEU A 359 -28.43 0.75 -11.45
N ASP A 360 -28.65 -0.47 -10.96
CA ASP A 360 -29.93 -0.93 -10.38
C ASP A 360 -29.69 -1.42 -8.94
N PRO A 361 -29.48 -0.51 -7.97
CA PRO A 361 -29.13 -0.90 -6.61
C PRO A 361 -30.30 -1.54 -5.88
N GLN A 362 -30.04 -2.62 -5.15
CA GLN A 362 -30.94 -3.18 -4.16
C GLN A 362 -30.62 -2.61 -2.79
N VAL A 363 -31.63 -2.09 -2.09
CA VAL A 363 -31.47 -1.66 -0.70
C VAL A 363 -31.52 -2.89 0.20
N VAL A 364 -30.41 -3.15 0.90
CA VAL A 364 -30.30 -4.21 1.90
C VAL A 364 -30.01 -3.58 3.25
N THR A 365 -30.92 -3.80 4.22
CA THR A 365 -30.69 -3.38 5.60
C THR A 365 -29.75 -4.38 6.28
N MET A 366 -28.65 -3.87 6.82
CA MET A 366 -27.64 -4.61 7.54
C MET A 366 -27.60 -4.12 8.99
N LEU A 367 -27.42 -5.03 9.94
CA LEU A 367 -27.11 -4.63 11.31
C LEU A 367 -25.66 -4.17 11.35
N ARG A 368 -25.39 -3.02 11.97
CA ARG A 368 -24.02 -2.65 12.27
C ARG A 368 -23.55 -3.62 13.36
N PRO A 369 -22.50 -4.39 13.13
CA PRO A 369 -21.85 -5.17 14.17
C PRO A 369 -21.44 -4.20 15.28
N ASP A 370 -21.84 -4.51 16.51
CA ASP A 370 -21.35 -3.76 17.67
C ASP A 370 -19.81 -3.90 17.68
N PRO A 371 -19.04 -2.82 17.45
CA PRO A 371 -17.58 -2.91 17.47
C PRO A 371 -17.04 -3.32 18.84
N PHE A 372 -17.88 -3.33 19.88
CA PHE A 372 -17.60 -3.76 21.25
C PHE A 372 -18.48 -4.94 21.70
N GLY A 373 -19.24 -5.56 20.80
CA GLY A 373 -20.19 -6.63 21.11
C GLY A 373 -19.49 -7.82 21.76
N ASP A 374 -19.79 -8.04 23.03
CA ASP A 374 -19.36 -9.14 23.89
C ASP A 374 -17.85 -9.48 23.88
N ILE A 375 -17.00 -8.50 24.20
CA ILE A 375 -15.82 -8.83 25.03
C ILE A 375 -16.34 -9.05 26.47
N GLU A 376 -17.13 -10.10 26.68
CA GLU A 376 -17.39 -10.59 28.04
C GLU A 376 -16.07 -11.12 28.62
N ASN A 377 -15.73 -10.61 29.81
CA ASN A 377 -14.56 -11.02 30.61
C ASN A 377 -14.48 -12.52 30.90
#